data_AF-A0A977Q6S9-F1
#
_entry.id   AF-A0A977Q6S9-F1
#
_cell.length_a   1.000
_cell.length_b   1.000
_cell.length_c   1.000
_cell.angle_alpha   90.00
_cell.angle_beta   90.00
_cell.angle_gamma   90.00
#
_symmetry.space_group_name_H-M   'P 1'
#
loop_
_entity.id
_entity.type
_entity.pdbx_description
1 polymer ?
#
loop_
_entity_poly.entity_id
_entity_poly.type
_entity_poly.pdbx_seq_one_letter_code
_entity_poly.pdbx_strand_id
1 'polypeptide(L)'
;MKIMSIISTISMMWWRKSIIMMLLSLELLITSIFTMLMLKMSIMSLYILLIMLVMMVSASAMGLALLVSMTMSHNSSSTMFINMLTFDKIDNSITNYNNYNIEM
;
A
#
# COMPACT_ATOMS: atom_id res chain seq x y z
N MET A 1 -7.65 -17.73 13.88
CA MET A 1 -7.44 -16.26 13.77
C MET A 1 -5.98 -15.85 13.65
N LYS A 2 -5.06 -16.33 14.50
CA LYS A 2 -3.62 -16.00 14.34
C LYS A 2 -3.05 -16.30 12.94
N ILE A 3 -3.49 -17.39 12.31
CA ILE A 3 -3.10 -17.74 10.93
C ILE A 3 -3.57 -16.71 9.91
N MET A 4 -4.76 -16.12 10.09
CA MET A 4 -5.29 -15.09 9.18
C MET A 4 -4.52 -13.77 9.31
N SER A 5 -4.09 -13.40 10.51
CA SER A 5 -3.22 -12.23 10.67
C SER A 5 -1.81 -12.46 10.15
N ILE A 6 -1.30 -13.70 10.20
CA ILE A 6 0.03 -14.05 9.65
C ILE A 6 0.00 -14.10 8.12
N ILE A 7 -1.07 -14.64 7.52
CA ILE A 7 -1.19 -14.68 6.05
C ILE A 7 -1.34 -13.26 5.48
N SER A 8 -2.07 -12.38 6.17
CA SER A 8 -2.23 -10.99 5.74
C SER A 8 -0.93 -10.21 5.82
N THR A 9 -0.15 -10.34 6.90
CA THR A 9 1.18 -9.70 7.00
C THR A 9 2.15 -10.23 5.95
N ILE A 10 2.19 -11.55 5.72
CA ILE A 10 3.01 -12.15 4.64
C ILE A 10 2.60 -11.58 3.27
N SER A 11 1.29 -11.46 3.02
CA SER A 11 0.79 -10.94 1.73
C SER A 11 1.13 -9.47 1.51
N MET A 12 1.27 -8.70 2.60
CA MET A 12 1.64 -7.30 2.54
C MET A 12 3.13 -7.11 2.27
N MET A 13 3.98 -7.97 2.84
CA MET A 13 5.43 -7.93 2.62
C MET A 13 5.86 -8.44 1.25
N TRP A 14 4.98 -9.17 0.55
CA TRP A 14 5.25 -9.56 -0.83
C TRP A 14 5.13 -8.33 -1.73
N TRP A 15 6.25 -7.87 -2.31
CA TRP A 15 6.24 -6.74 -3.23
C TRP A 15 5.35 -7.04 -4.44
N ARG A 16 4.24 -6.31 -4.58
CA ARG A 16 3.27 -6.47 -5.68
C ARG A 16 3.42 -5.30 -6.65
N LYS A 17 3.32 -5.60 -7.95
CA LYS A 17 3.41 -4.59 -9.02
C LYS A 17 2.28 -3.55 -9.00
N SER A 18 1.13 -3.87 -8.39
CA SER A 18 -0.04 -3.00 -8.34
C SER A 18 -0.37 -2.58 -6.92
N ILE A 19 -0.55 -1.27 -6.73
CA ILE A 19 -0.82 -0.65 -5.42
C ILE A 19 -2.19 -1.10 -4.89
N ILE A 20 -3.18 -1.35 -5.76
CA ILE A 20 -4.51 -1.86 -5.35
C ILE A 20 -4.42 -3.20 -4.60
N MET A 21 -3.50 -4.09 -4.99
CA MET A 21 -3.33 -5.38 -4.32
C MET A 21 -2.69 -5.23 -2.94
N MET A 22 -1.92 -4.16 -2.73
CA MET A 22 -1.37 -3.81 -1.43
C MET A 22 -2.43 -3.18 -0.51
N LEU A 23 -3.37 -2.39 -1.05
CA LEU A 23 -4.51 -1.91 -0.26
C LEU A 23 -5.42 -3.06 0.19
N LEU A 24 -5.65 -4.04 -0.70
CA LEU A 24 -6.48 -5.19 -0.37
C LEU A 24 -5.87 -6.05 0.75
N SER A 25 -4.54 -6.23 0.77
CA SER A 25 -3.86 -6.93 1.85
C SER A 25 -3.87 -6.16 3.17
N LEU A 26 -3.84 -4.82 3.12
CA LEU A 26 -4.04 -3.96 4.29
C LEU A 26 -5.45 -4.12 4.88
N GLU A 27 -6.49 -4.12 4.04
CA GLU A 27 -7.87 -4.30 4.48
C GLU A 27 -8.10 -5.67 5.13
N LEU A 28 -7.52 -6.73 4.54
CA LEU A 28 -7.50 -8.07 5.13
C LEU A 28 -6.78 -8.08 6.49
N LEU A 29 -5.68 -7.35 6.63
CA LEU A 29 -4.91 -7.27 7.87
C LEU A 29 -5.75 -6.62 8.97
N ILE A 30 -6.35 -5.46 8.71
CA ILE A 30 -7.06 -4.71 9.74
C ILE A 30 -8.38 -5.42 10.11
N THR A 31 -9.07 -6.08 9.16
CA THR A 31 -10.26 -6.90 9.48
C THR A 31 -9.90 -8.11 10.33
N SER A 32 -8.74 -8.74 10.10
CA SER A 32 -8.25 -9.85 10.94
C SER A 32 -7.91 -9.42 12.37
N ILE A 33 -7.42 -8.19 12.56
CA ILE A 33 -7.16 -7.61 13.88
C ILE A 33 -8.49 -7.25 14.56
N PHE A 34 -9.44 -6.65 13.84
CA PHE A 34 -10.76 -6.32 14.36
C PHE A 34 -11.49 -7.57 14.90
N THR A 35 -11.50 -8.65 14.13
CA THR A 35 -12.12 -9.92 14.55
C THR A 35 -11.42 -10.55 15.75
N MET A 36 -10.08 -10.45 15.84
CA MET A 36 -9.35 -10.92 17.02
C MET A 36 -9.67 -10.09 18.26
N LEU A 37 -9.88 -8.77 18.11
CA LEU A 37 -10.21 -7.87 19.21
C LEU A 37 -11.65 -8.12 19.71
N MET A 38 -12.60 -8.29 18.80
CA MET A 38 -14.01 -8.58 19.13
C MET A 38 -14.17 -9.81 20.03
N LEU A 39 -13.39 -10.87 19.79
CA LEU A 39 -13.48 -12.09 20.59
C LEU A 39 -12.88 -11.97 22.00
N LYS A 40 -11.99 -11.00 22.22
CA LYS A 40 -11.28 -10.83 23.51
C LYS A 40 -11.93 -9.79 24.42
N MET A 41 -12.70 -8.88 23.84
CA MET A 41 -13.25 -7.74 24.54
C MET A 41 -14.56 -8.08 25.23
N SER A 42 -14.74 -7.58 26.46
CA SER A 42 -16.01 -7.71 27.19
C SER A 42 -17.05 -6.72 26.65
N ILE A 43 -18.33 -6.94 27.00
CA ILE A 43 -19.46 -6.11 26.54
C ILE A 43 -19.21 -4.59 26.73
N MET A 44 -18.48 -4.18 27.78
CA MET A 44 -18.24 -2.76 28.08
C MET A 44 -17.26 -2.08 27.12
N SER A 45 -16.39 -2.82 26.43
CA SER A 45 -15.45 -2.26 25.45
C SER A 45 -15.96 -2.28 24.00
N LEU A 46 -17.25 -2.57 23.78
CA LEU A 46 -17.87 -2.54 22.45
C LEU A 46 -17.88 -1.14 21.81
N TYR A 47 -17.99 -0.06 22.60
CA TYR A 47 -17.91 1.32 22.08
C TYR A 47 -16.54 1.64 21.47
N ILE A 48 -15.46 1.11 22.06
CA ILE A 48 -14.10 1.26 21.55
C ILE A 48 -13.93 0.49 20.23
N LEU A 49 -14.56 -0.67 20.12
CA LEU A 49 -14.62 -1.45 18.88
C LEU A 49 -15.36 -0.71 17.76
N LEU A 50 -16.45 -0.02 18.06
CA LEU A 50 -17.17 0.81 17.08
C LEU A 50 -16.31 1.99 16.58
N ILE A 51 -15.62 2.69 17.49
CA ILE A 51 -14.71 3.77 17.11
C ILE A 51 -13.57 3.25 16.22
N MET A 52 -12.99 2.09 16.58
CA MET A 52 -11.95 1.44 15.79
C MET A 52 -12.44 1.06 14.38
N LEU A 53 -13.68 0.57 14.25
CA LEU A 53 -14.26 0.22 12.96
C LEU A 53 -14.43 1.45 12.05
N VAL A 54 -14.91 2.57 12.60
CA VAL A 54 -15.06 3.83 11.84
C VAL A 54 -13.70 4.37 11.38
N MET A 55 -12.69 4.35 12.26
CA MET A 55 -11.34 4.78 11.92
C MET A 55 -10.68 3.89 10.87
N MET A 56 -10.96 2.59 10.89
CA MET A 56 -10.47 1.66 9.87
C MET A 56 -11.08 1.97 8.49
N VAL A 57 -12.40 2.16 8.42
CA VAL A 57 -13.10 2.43 7.15
C VAL A 57 -12.64 3.78 6.57
N SER A 58 -12.46 4.80 7.39
CA SER A 58 -11.97 6.10 6.92
C SER A 58 -10.53 6.03 6.42
N ALA A 59 -9.65 5.26 7.08
CA ALA A 59 -8.29 5.04 6.61
C ALA A 59 -8.24 4.32 5.24
N SER A 60 -9.09 3.31 5.03
CA SER A 60 -9.20 2.63 3.73
C SER A 60 -9.69 3.58 2.62
N ALA A 61 -10.70 4.41 2.90
CA ALA A 61 -11.19 5.42 1.96
C ALA A 61 -10.10 6.44 1.59
N MET A 62 -9.31 6.89 2.57
CA MET A 62 -8.15 7.75 2.34
C MET A 62 -7.08 7.07 1.46
N GLY A 63 -6.81 5.78 1.70
CA GLY A 63 -5.89 5.00 0.87
C GLY A 63 -6.37 4.89 -0.59
N LEU A 64 -7.66 4.65 -0.81
CA LEU A 64 -8.27 4.61 -2.14
C LEU A 64 -8.20 5.97 -2.85
N ALA A 65 -8.46 7.07 -2.13
CA ALA A 65 -8.31 8.42 -2.70
C ALA A 65 -6.87 8.70 -3.14
N LEU A 66 -5.88 8.26 -2.36
CA LEU A 66 -4.46 8.35 -2.74
C LEU A 66 -4.14 7.52 -3.98
N LEU A 67 -4.68 6.29 -4.07
CA LEU A 67 -4.53 5.47 -5.27
C LEU A 67 -5.08 6.18 -6.50
N VAL A 68 -6.27 6.78 -6.40
CA VAL A 68 -6.89 7.53 -7.50
C VAL A 68 -5.99 8.69 -7.92
N SER A 69 -5.44 9.46 -6.97
CA SER A 69 -4.52 10.55 -7.30
C SER A 69 -3.26 10.08 -8.03
N MET A 70 -2.67 8.94 -7.62
CA MET A 70 -1.50 8.34 -8.28
C MET A 70 -1.82 7.83 -9.69
N THR A 71 -3.02 7.27 -9.90
CA THR A 71 -3.46 6.84 -11.23
C THR A 71 -3.79 8.00 -12.17
N MET A 72 -4.12 9.18 -11.63
CA MET A 72 -4.34 10.38 -12.44
C MET A 72 -3.03 11.06 -12.81
N SER A 73 -2.02 11.06 -11.93
CA SER A 73 -0.70 11.63 -12.25
C SER A 73 0.14 10.72 -13.14
N HIS A 74 0.02 9.40 -12.96
CA HIS A 74 0.64 8.40 -13.80
C HIS A 74 -0.46 7.49 -14.31
N ASN A 75 -0.57 7.35 -15.63
CA ASN A 75 -1.60 6.54 -16.31
C ASN A 75 -1.51 5.02 -16.00
N SER A 76 -0.77 4.62 -14.96
CA SER A 76 -0.61 3.26 -14.49
C SER A 76 -0.70 3.21 -12.96
N SER A 77 -1.39 2.20 -12.43
CA SER A 77 -1.45 1.87 -11.00
C SER A 77 -0.21 1.11 -10.50
N SER A 78 0.93 1.27 -11.19
CA SER A 78 2.14 0.48 -10.97
C SER A 78 3.01 1.09 -9.86
N THR A 79 3.66 0.24 -9.07
CA THR A 79 4.62 0.67 -8.03
C THR A 79 5.93 1.21 -8.60
N MET A 80 6.11 1.17 -9.92
CA MET A 80 7.36 1.56 -10.59
C MET A 80 7.62 3.06 -10.47
N PHE A 81 6.58 3.89 -10.44
CA PHE A 81 6.73 5.33 -10.25
C PHE A 81 7.27 5.69 -8.87
N ILE A 82 6.78 5.02 -7.81
CA ILE A 82 7.27 5.22 -6.43
C ILE A 82 8.75 4.85 -6.35
N ASN A 83 9.16 3.78 -7.03
CA ASN A 83 10.55 3.36 -7.10
C ASN A 83 11.44 4.39 -7.83
N MET A 84 10.90 5.07 -8.85
CA MET A 84 11.63 6.13 -9.58
C MET A 84 11.93 7.35 -8.70
N LEU A 85 11.10 7.64 -7.69
CA LEU A 85 11.36 8.73 -6.74
C LEU A 85 12.47 8.39 -5.74
N THR A 86 12.71 7.10 -5.47
CA THR A 86 13.78 6.65 -4.55
C THR A 86 15.10 6.39 -5.26
N PHE A 87 15.10 6.14 -6.58
CA PHE A 87 16.31 5.99 -7.37
C PHE A 87 16.80 7.36 -7.85
N ASP A 88 17.78 7.89 -7.14
CA ASP A 88 18.48 9.10 -7.57
C ASP A 88 19.17 8.86 -8.92
N LYS A 89 19.03 9.83 -9.80
CA LYS A 89 19.22 9.70 -11.25
C LYS A 89 20.72 9.71 -11.61
N ILE A 90 21.46 8.66 -11.27
CA ILE A 90 22.86 8.50 -11.71
C ILE A 90 22.93 8.18 -13.23
N ASP A 91 21.87 7.64 -13.82
CA ASP A 91 21.89 7.18 -15.22
C ASP A 91 21.67 8.27 -16.29
N ASN A 92 21.23 9.48 -15.94
CA ASN A 92 21.09 10.56 -16.93
C ASN A 92 22.43 11.15 -17.39
N SER A 93 23.55 10.70 -16.81
CA SER A 93 24.89 11.05 -17.27
C SER A 93 25.39 10.09 -18.36
N ILE A 94 24.92 8.85 -18.42
CA ILE A 94 25.48 7.83 -19.33
C ILE A 94 24.86 7.92 -20.74
N THR A 95 23.59 8.31 -20.85
CA THR A 95 22.93 8.44 -22.17
C THR A 95 23.39 9.65 -22.97
N ASN A 96 23.86 10.72 -22.33
CA ASN A 96 24.37 11.90 -23.04
C ASN A 96 25.79 11.69 -23.62
N TYR A 97 26.63 10.80 -23.08
CA TYR A 97 27.94 10.54 -23.69
C TYR A 97 27.87 9.68 -24.96
N ASN A 98 26.84 8.86 -25.10
CA ASN A 98 26.70 8.00 -26.27
C ASN A 98 26.12 8.73 -27.49
N ASN A 99 25.43 9.86 -27.31
CA ASN A 99 24.92 10.65 -28.44
C ASN A 99 25.96 11.61 -29.04
N TYR A 100 26.95 12.09 -28.29
CA TYR A 100 28.00 12.95 -28.87
C TYR A 100 29.10 12.17 -29.59
N ASN A 101 29.23 10.86 -29.35
CA ASN A 101 30.25 10.01 -29.99
C ASN A 101 29.78 9.34 -31.30
N ILE A 102 28.55 9.61 -31.75
CA ILE A 102 28.03 9.09 -33.03
C ILE A 102 27.93 10.21 -34.09
N GLU A 103 28.07 11.48 -33.71
CA GLU A 103 28.01 12.64 -34.62
C GLU A 103 29.38 13.30 -34.93
N MET A 104 30.51 12.64 -34.63
CA MET A 104 31.87 13.03 -35.07
C MET A 104 32.56 11.90 -35.82
#